data_AF-A0AAN6RTA8-F1
#
_entry.id   AF-A0AAN6RTA8-F1
#
_cell.length_a   1.000
_cell.length_b   1.000
_cell.length_c   1.000
_cell.angle_alpha   90.00
_cell.angle_beta   90.00
_cell.angle_gamma   90.00
#
_symmetry.space_group_name_H-M   'P 1'
#
loop_
_entity.id
_entity.type
_entity.pdbx_description
1 polymer ?
#
loop_
_entity_poly.entity_id
_entity_poly.type
_entity_poly.pdbx_seq_one_letter_code
_entity_poly.pdbx_strand_id
1 'polypeptide(L)'
;MDPTHLDSYAACVTESVFGRFTPVSKSKVEWLLNRCPGININAPGGLFGCALQAAAYSGQINSVRLLLDRGTDVKLRNGKYGSALNAAVVAGYWDSVEVLLQAGAEPDCWHLAEPDQEWLGHVREEDGRGAVERYSMFWEKQKDKAAT
;
A
#
# COMPACT_ATOMS: atom_id res chain seq x y z
N MET A 1 28.45 7.59 19.27
CA MET A 1 27.48 8.65 18.98
C MET A 1 27.95 9.39 17.75
N ASP A 2 27.25 9.24 16.62
CA ASP A 2 26.82 10.38 15.81
C ASP A 2 25.50 9.99 15.09
N PRO A 3 24.34 10.52 15.51
CA PRO A 3 23.02 10.13 15.03
C PRO A 3 22.45 11.07 13.94
N THR A 4 23.28 11.66 13.07
CA THR A 4 22.84 12.76 12.19
C THR A 4 22.84 12.48 10.68
N HIS A 5 22.61 11.24 10.24
CA HIS A 5 22.48 10.94 8.80
C HIS A 5 21.33 9.97 8.46
N LEU A 6 20.15 10.23 9.01
CA LEU A 6 18.92 9.46 8.76
C LEU A 6 18.04 10.03 7.64
N ASP A 7 18.38 11.17 7.03
CA ASP A 7 17.46 11.87 6.11
C ASP A 7 17.74 11.66 4.60
N SER A 8 18.69 10.82 4.20
CA SER A 8 19.07 10.69 2.78
C SER A 8 18.55 9.42 2.06
N TYR A 9 18.08 8.41 2.79
CA TYR A 9 17.75 7.10 2.18
C TYR A 9 16.32 6.97 1.62
N ALA A 10 15.44 7.95 1.85
CA ALA A 10 14.11 7.97 1.25
C ALA A 10 14.13 8.29 -0.26
N ALA A 11 15.21 8.89 -0.76
CA ALA A 11 15.32 9.32 -2.16
C ALA A 11 15.65 8.20 -3.15
N CYS A 12 16.10 7.03 -2.69
CA CYS A 12 16.51 5.95 -3.60
C CYS A 12 15.31 5.11 -4.14
N VAL A 13 14.12 5.25 -3.54
CA VAL A 13 12.95 4.45 -3.90
C VAL A 13 12.19 5.03 -5.11
N THR A 14 12.34 6.33 -5.41
CA THR A 14 11.55 7.00 -6.46
C THR A 14 12.25 7.11 -7.82
N GLU A 15 13.58 7.05 -7.88
CA GLU A 15 14.37 7.31 -9.10
C GLU A 15 14.62 6.07 -9.99
N SER A 16 13.90 4.96 -9.80
CA SER A 16 14.17 3.71 -10.54
C SER A 16 12.99 3.15 -11.35
N VAL A 17 11.96 3.98 -11.57
CA VAL A 17 10.79 3.60 -12.40
C VAL A 17 11.09 3.69 -13.90
N PHE A 18 12.11 4.44 -14.32
CA PHE A 18 12.48 4.62 -15.72
C PHE A 18 13.94 4.23 -16.01
N GLY A 19 14.21 2.96 -16.31
CA GLY A 19 15.58 2.61 -16.77
C GLY A 19 15.90 1.12 -16.93
N ARG A 20 15.66 0.61 -18.14
CA ARG A 20 16.24 -0.59 -18.78
C ARG A 20 16.05 -1.95 -18.07
N PHE A 21 15.10 -2.70 -18.64
CA PHE A 21 14.89 -4.14 -18.51
C PHE A 21 16.17 -4.95 -18.77
N THR A 22 16.50 -5.89 -17.88
CA THR A 22 17.27 -7.09 -18.22
C THR A 22 16.59 -8.34 -17.66
N PRO A 23 16.76 -9.51 -18.31
CA PRO A 23 15.75 -10.55 -18.31
C PRO A 23 16.20 -11.76 -17.49
N VAL A 24 15.85 -11.83 -16.20
CA VAL A 24 15.67 -13.11 -15.50
C VAL A 24 14.63 -12.92 -14.39
N SER A 25 13.57 -13.73 -14.48
CA SER A 25 12.38 -13.79 -13.65
C SER A 25 12.65 -14.12 -12.17
N LYS A 26 13.05 -13.12 -11.37
CA LYS A 26 12.84 -13.10 -9.90
C LYS A 26 12.49 -11.66 -9.50
N SER A 27 11.41 -11.50 -8.73
CA SER A 27 10.86 -10.18 -8.40
C SER A 27 11.97 -9.26 -7.88
N LYS A 28 12.11 -8.04 -8.42
CA LYS A 28 13.13 -7.05 -7.99
C LYS A 28 13.10 -6.83 -6.46
N VAL A 29 11.91 -6.97 -5.88
CA VAL A 29 11.64 -6.95 -4.44
C VAL A 29 12.30 -8.13 -3.71
N GLU A 30 12.25 -9.36 -4.25
CA GLU A 30 12.89 -10.55 -3.68
C GLU A 30 14.41 -10.42 -3.64
N TRP A 31 15.00 -9.85 -4.70
CA TRP A 31 16.44 -9.63 -4.77
C TRP A 31 16.91 -8.59 -3.73
N LEU A 32 16.20 -7.46 -3.60
CA LEU A 32 16.52 -6.42 -2.62
C LEU A 32 16.33 -6.90 -1.16
N LEU A 33 15.25 -7.64 -0.92
CA LEU A 33 14.90 -8.18 0.39
C LEU A 33 15.81 -9.32 0.86
N ASN A 34 16.52 -9.99 -0.04
CA ASN A 34 17.50 -11.03 0.31
C ASN A 34 18.91 -10.46 0.52
N ARG A 35 19.20 -9.28 -0.06
CA ARG A 35 20.52 -8.63 0.01
C ARG A 35 20.65 -7.68 1.22
N CYS A 36 19.55 -7.17 1.74
CA CYS A 36 19.52 -6.23 2.86
C CYS A 36 18.55 -6.71 3.97
N PRO A 37 18.99 -7.58 4.89
CA PRO A 37 18.15 -8.10 5.98
C PRO A 37 17.73 -7.04 7.00
N GLY A 38 18.27 -5.82 6.92
CA GLY A 38 17.92 -4.67 7.77
C GLY A 38 16.97 -3.66 7.12
N ILE A 39 16.38 -3.94 5.95
CA ILE A 39 15.34 -3.07 5.39
C ILE A 39 14.14 -3.12 6.35
N ASN A 40 13.86 -1.98 6.97
CA ASN A 40 12.63 -1.81 7.71
C ASN A 40 11.49 -1.70 6.70
N ILE A 41 10.79 -2.82 6.48
CA ILE A 41 9.68 -2.94 5.52
C ILE A 41 8.51 -2.02 5.90
N ASN A 42 8.41 -1.69 7.19
CA ASN A 42 7.42 -0.79 7.76
C ASN A 42 7.91 0.66 7.82
N ALA A 43 9.13 0.98 7.36
CA ALA A 43 9.63 2.34 7.41
C ALA A 43 8.77 3.27 6.54
N PRO A 44 8.43 4.47 7.05
CA PRO A 44 7.79 5.49 6.24
C PRO A 44 8.70 5.87 5.07
N GLY A 45 8.22 5.64 3.84
CA GLY A 45 9.00 5.87 2.63
C GLY A 45 8.18 6.53 1.53
N GLY A 46 8.61 7.73 1.12
CA GLY A 46 8.07 8.46 -0.04
C GLY A 46 6.57 8.76 0.02
N LEU A 47 5.99 9.04 -1.15
CA LEU A 47 4.57 9.42 -1.33
C LEU A 47 3.57 8.40 -0.79
N PHE A 48 3.93 7.11 -0.77
CA PHE A 48 3.05 6.02 -0.36
C PHE A 48 3.21 5.62 1.10
N GLY A 49 4.16 6.17 1.87
CA GLY A 49 4.29 5.89 3.30
C GLY A 49 4.67 4.46 3.71
N CYS A 50 4.51 3.43 2.88
CA CYS A 50 5.09 2.11 3.10
C CYS A 50 5.22 1.31 1.80
N ALA A 51 6.11 0.31 1.79
CA ALA A 51 6.34 -0.56 0.64
C ALA A 51 5.10 -1.36 0.24
N LEU A 52 4.29 -1.78 1.22
CA LEU A 52 3.05 -2.53 1.00
C LEU A 52 1.99 -1.68 0.29
N GLN A 53 1.85 -0.41 0.69
CA GLN A 53 0.93 0.52 0.04
C GLN A 53 1.34 0.81 -1.41
N ALA A 54 2.65 0.98 -1.68
CA ALA A 54 3.14 1.16 -3.04
C ALA A 54 2.91 -0.09 -3.92
N ALA A 55 3.13 -1.29 -3.38
CA ALA A 55 2.88 -2.54 -4.09
C ALA A 55 1.39 -2.76 -4.39
N ALA A 56 0.53 -2.44 -3.42
CA ALA A 56 -0.92 -2.50 -3.54
C ALA A 56 -1.47 -1.51 -4.59
N TYR A 57 -1.00 -0.25 -4.56
CA TYR A 57 -1.38 0.77 -5.55
C TYR A 57 -0.88 0.42 -6.96
N SER A 58 0.26 -0.26 -7.07
CA SER A 58 0.82 -0.67 -8.36
C SER A 58 0.24 -1.98 -8.90
N GLY A 59 -0.67 -2.64 -8.16
CA GLY A 59 -1.25 -3.93 -8.55
C GLY A 59 -0.26 -5.09 -8.59
N GLN A 60 0.90 -4.96 -7.93
CA GLN A 60 1.94 -5.97 -7.93
C GLN A 60 1.62 -7.07 -6.91
N ILE A 61 0.68 -7.95 -7.22
CA ILE A 61 0.20 -9.03 -6.32
C ILE A 61 1.35 -9.87 -5.78
N ASN A 62 2.35 -10.20 -6.62
CA ASN A 62 3.53 -10.96 -6.20
C ASN A 62 4.36 -10.20 -5.15
N SER A 63 4.49 -8.89 -5.30
CA SER A 63 5.18 -8.02 -4.32
C SER A 63 4.36 -7.90 -3.04
N VAL A 64 3.03 -7.78 -3.13
CA VAL A 64 2.12 -7.78 -1.96
C VAL A 64 2.29 -9.06 -1.16
N ARG A 65 2.17 -10.24 -1.79
CA ARG A 65 2.35 -11.54 -1.12
C ARG A 65 3.72 -11.67 -0.46
N LEU A 66 4.78 -11.30 -1.17
CA LEU A 66 6.13 -11.38 -0.64
C LEU A 66 6.34 -10.47 0.58
N LEU A 67 5.74 -9.28 0.59
CA LEU A 67 5.80 -8.37 1.73
C LEU A 67 4.99 -8.91 2.92
N LEU A 68 3.83 -9.51 2.67
CA LEU A 68 3.02 -10.17 3.70
C LEU A 68 3.77 -11.36 4.33
N ASP A 69 4.41 -12.20 3.52
CA ASP A 69 5.22 -13.33 4.00
C ASP A 69 6.39 -12.91 4.89
N ARG A 70 6.85 -11.65 4.77
CA ARG A 70 7.92 -11.08 5.60
C ARG A 70 7.42 -10.51 6.93
N GLY A 71 6.14 -10.66 7.25
CA GLY A 71 5.56 -10.15 8.50
C GLY A 71 5.40 -8.63 8.50
N THR A 72 5.14 -8.03 7.34
CA THR A 72 4.74 -6.63 7.26
C THR A 72 3.46 -6.41 8.07
N ASP A 73 3.41 -5.34 8.84
CA ASP A 73 2.21 -5.03 9.60
C ASP A 73 1.15 -4.44 8.64
N VAL A 74 0.15 -5.27 8.35
CA VAL A 74 -0.95 -4.96 7.42
C VAL A 74 -1.91 -3.91 8.00
N LYS A 75 -1.91 -3.74 9.32
CA LYS A 75 -2.76 -2.78 10.03
C LYS A 75 -2.13 -1.40 10.11
N LEU A 76 -0.93 -1.20 9.56
CA LEU A 76 -0.30 0.11 9.52
C LEU A 76 -1.17 1.08 8.73
N ARG A 77 -1.66 2.08 9.44
CA ARG A 77 -2.42 3.18 8.85
C ARG A 77 -1.49 4.34 8.56
N ASN A 78 -0.85 4.34 7.40
CA ASN A 78 0.10 5.39 7.03
C ASN A 78 0.07 5.75 5.55
N GLY A 79 0.77 6.85 5.23
CA GLY A 79 0.91 7.35 3.88
C GLY A 79 -0.39 7.90 3.29
N LYS A 80 -0.32 8.26 2.02
CA LYS A 80 -1.38 8.97 1.30
C LYS A 80 -2.75 8.30 1.34
N TYR A 81 -2.83 6.98 1.24
CA TYR A 81 -4.11 6.27 1.18
C TYR A 81 -4.60 5.79 2.56
N GLY A 82 -3.86 6.07 3.62
CA GLY A 82 -4.20 5.67 4.98
C GLY A 82 -4.07 4.17 5.25
N SER A 83 -4.06 3.28 4.25
CA SER A 83 -3.75 1.86 4.38
C SER A 83 -3.42 1.23 3.02
N ALA A 84 -2.68 0.11 3.02
CA ALA A 84 -2.42 -0.64 1.80
C ALA A 84 -3.71 -1.19 1.16
N LEU A 85 -4.72 -1.50 1.96
CA LEU A 85 -6.04 -1.95 1.50
C LEU A 85 -6.75 -0.85 0.71
N ASN A 86 -6.79 0.37 1.25
CA ASN A 86 -7.39 1.51 0.57
C ASN A 86 -6.68 1.83 -0.74
N ALA A 87 -5.35 1.74 -0.78
CA ALA A 87 -4.58 1.94 -2.00
C ALA A 87 -4.93 0.93 -3.10
N ALA A 88 -5.10 -0.35 -2.76
CA ALA A 88 -5.55 -1.37 -3.72
C ALA A 88 -6.97 -1.09 -4.22
N VAL A 89 -7.89 -0.64 -3.35
CA VAL A 89 -9.27 -0.31 -3.71
C VAL A 89 -9.32 0.92 -4.62
N VAL A 90 -8.61 1.98 -4.26
CA VAL A 90 -8.49 3.21 -5.06
C VAL A 90 -7.93 2.90 -6.43
N ALA A 91 -6.88 2.09 -6.53
CA ALA A 91 -6.30 1.66 -7.80
C ALA A 91 -7.18 0.64 -8.57
N GLY A 92 -8.14 -0.01 -7.90
CA GLY A 92 -9.06 -0.97 -8.50
C GLY A 92 -8.49 -2.39 -8.66
N TYR A 93 -7.44 -2.73 -7.93
CA TYR A 93 -6.81 -4.06 -7.98
C TYR A 93 -7.45 -5.02 -6.97
N TRP A 94 -8.64 -5.55 -7.32
CA TRP A 94 -9.44 -6.41 -6.45
C TRP A 94 -8.73 -7.68 -5.97
N ASP A 95 -7.84 -8.26 -6.79
CA ASP A 95 -7.02 -9.41 -6.37
C ASP A 95 -6.07 -9.04 -5.21
N SER A 96 -5.52 -7.82 -5.23
CA SER A 96 -4.69 -7.33 -4.13
C SER A 96 -5.54 -7.01 -2.89
N VAL A 97 -6.75 -6.50 -3.08
CA VAL A 97 -7.73 -6.27 -2.00
C VAL A 97 -8.05 -7.58 -1.29
N GLU A 98 -8.33 -8.65 -2.04
CA GLU A 98 -8.64 -9.96 -1.46
C GLU A 98 -7.47 -10.54 -0.67
N VAL A 99 -6.26 -10.49 -1.22
CA VAL A 99 -5.04 -10.96 -0.52
C VAL A 99 -4.80 -10.18 0.77
N LEU A 100 -5.00 -8.85 0.75
CA LEU A 100 -4.82 -8.01 1.94
C LEU A 100 -5.87 -8.32 3.02
N LEU A 101 -7.14 -8.51 2.63
CA LEU A 101 -8.21 -8.91 3.56
C LEU A 101 -7.93 -10.29 4.17
N GLN A 102 -7.46 -11.25 3.39
CA GLN A 102 -7.06 -12.58 3.87
C GLN A 102 -5.88 -12.51 4.84
N ALA A 103 -4.97 -11.55 4.65
CA ALA A 103 -3.85 -11.28 5.55
C ALA A 103 -4.24 -10.50 6.82
N GLY A 104 -5.53 -10.18 7.01
CA GLY A 104 -6.03 -9.49 8.19
C GLY A 104 -5.99 -7.96 8.10
N ALA A 105 -5.96 -7.39 6.90
CA ALA A 105 -6.20 -5.96 6.70
C ALA A 105 -7.63 -5.60 7.14
N GLU A 106 -7.76 -4.56 7.95
CA GLU A 106 -9.05 -4.09 8.45
C GLU A 106 -9.54 -2.91 7.59
N PRO A 107 -10.76 -2.98 7.03
CA PRO A 107 -11.39 -1.86 6.37
C PRO A 107 -11.62 -0.69 7.33
N ASP A 108 -11.54 0.54 6.79
CA ASP A 108 -11.75 1.76 7.58
C ASP A 108 -13.15 1.85 8.20
N CYS A 109 -14.16 1.27 7.55
CA CYS A 109 -15.54 1.24 8.02
C CYS A 109 -15.74 0.46 9.33
N TRP A 110 -14.73 -0.28 9.79
CA TRP A 110 -14.76 -0.93 11.10
C TRP A 110 -14.35 0.00 12.25
N HIS A 111 -13.66 1.10 11.93
CA HIS A 111 -13.18 2.06 12.92
C HIS A 111 -13.86 3.43 12.81
N LEU A 112 -14.38 3.75 11.62
CA LEU A 112 -14.98 5.04 11.29
C LEU A 112 -16.44 4.83 10.89
N ALA A 113 -17.33 5.71 11.39
CA ALA A 113 -18.76 5.66 11.07
C ALA A 113 -19.04 6.11 9.63
N GLU A 114 -18.22 7.02 9.12
CA GLU A 114 -18.33 7.60 7.78
C GLU A 114 -16.94 7.77 7.15
N PRO A 115 -16.85 7.73 5.81
CA PRO A 115 -15.57 7.93 5.13
C PRO A 115 -15.13 9.40 5.18
N ASP A 116 -13.82 9.59 5.33
CA ASP A 116 -13.19 10.91 5.36
C ASP A 116 -13.41 11.65 4.03
N GLN A 117 -14.19 12.74 4.08
CA GLN A 117 -14.55 13.53 2.90
C GLN A 117 -13.39 14.37 2.37
N GLU A 118 -12.48 14.80 3.24
CA GLU A 118 -11.29 15.56 2.85
C GLU A 118 -10.33 14.66 2.08
N TRP A 119 -10.08 13.46 2.61
CA TRP A 119 -9.29 12.43 1.94
C TRP A 119 -9.91 12.02 0.60
N LEU A 120 -11.22 11.80 0.53
CA LEU A 120 -11.92 11.51 -0.72
C LEU A 120 -11.82 12.66 -1.73
N GLY A 121 -11.74 13.90 -1.25
CA GLY A 121 -11.46 15.08 -2.08
C GLY A 121 -10.12 14.96 -2.80
N HIS A 122 -9.05 14.63 -2.07
CA HIS A 122 -7.72 14.43 -2.64
C HIS A 122 -7.69 13.24 -3.61
N VAL A 123 -8.26 12.10 -3.24
CA VAL A 123 -8.36 10.93 -4.12
C VAL A 123 -9.11 11.26 -5.40
N ARG A 124 -10.18 12.07 -5.32
CA ARG A 124 -10.94 12.50 -6.51
C ARG A 124 -10.10 13.36 -7.45
N GLU A 125 -9.30 14.26 -6.90
CA GLU A 125 -8.47 15.18 -7.67
C GLU A 125 -7.31 14.46 -8.36
N GLU A 126 -6.68 13.49 -7.68
CA GLU A 126 -5.49 12.81 -8.17
C GLU A 126 -5.78 11.51 -8.94
N ASP A 127 -6.67 10.66 -8.41
CA ASP A 127 -7.00 9.34 -8.97
C ASP A 127 -8.33 9.34 -9.76
N GLY A 128 -9.10 10.43 -9.66
CA GLY A 128 -10.33 10.65 -10.41
C GLY A 128 -11.61 10.18 -9.69
N ARG A 129 -12.78 10.58 -10.22
CA ARG A 129 -14.09 10.23 -9.65
C ARG A 129 -14.30 8.71 -9.51
N GLY A 130 -13.82 7.93 -10.47
CA GLY A 130 -13.98 6.48 -10.45
C GLY A 130 -13.25 5.82 -9.26
N ALA A 131 -12.16 6.40 -8.75
CA ALA A 131 -11.49 5.91 -7.55
C ALA A 131 -12.34 6.08 -6.29
N VAL A 132 -12.97 7.25 -6.15
CA VAL A 132 -13.90 7.53 -5.05
C VAL A 132 -15.10 6.60 -5.09
N GLU A 133 -15.67 6.37 -6.28
CA GLU A 133 -16.80 5.43 -6.44
C GLU A 133 -16.41 4.01 -6.03
N ARG A 134 -15.23 3.52 -6.45
CA ARG A 134 -14.72 2.21 -6.03
C ARG A 134 -14.57 2.11 -4.52
N TYR A 135 -14.01 3.14 -3.90
CA TYR A 135 -13.84 3.20 -2.45
C TYR A 135 -15.20 3.19 -1.72
N SER A 136 -16.15 4.03 -2.14
CA SER A 136 -17.49 4.07 -1.55
C SER A 136 -18.24 2.74 -1.73
N MET A 137 -18.14 2.10 -2.88
CA MET A 137 -18.74 0.77 -3.10
C MET A 137 -18.11 -0.29 -2.18
N PHE A 138 -16.79 -0.25 -2.02
CA PHE A 138 -16.09 -1.15 -1.10
C PHE A 138 -16.53 -0.92 0.34
N TRP A 139 -16.63 0.34 0.76
CA TRP A 139 -17.06 0.75 2.10
C TRP A 139 -18.43 0.17 2.46
N GLU A 140 -19.45 0.42 1.64
CA GLU A 140 -20.81 -0.09 1.90
C GLU A 140 -20.83 -1.62 1.97
N LYS A 141 -20.12 -2.29 1.05
CA LYS A 141 -20.04 -3.75 1.04
C LYS A 141 -19.41 -4.34 2.31
N GLN A 142 -18.41 -3.68 2.87
CA GLN A 142 -17.77 -4.14 4.11
C GLN A 142 -18.58 -3.77 5.36
N LYS A 143 -19.32 -2.66 5.31
CA LYS A 143 -20.26 -2.26 6.36
C LYS A 143 -21.38 -3.27 6.53
N ASP A 144 -21.96 -3.77 5.42
CA ASP A 144 -22.98 -4.82 5.44
C ASP A 144 -22.46 -6.11 6.09
N LYS A 145 -21.20 -6.47 5.84
CA LYS A 145 -20.55 -7.63 6.45
C LYS A 145 -20.27 -7.45 7.93
N ALA A 146 -19.97 -6.23 8.38
CA ALA A 146 -19.76 -5.94 9.79
C ALA A 146 -21.07 -5.95 10.61
N ALA A 147 -22.22 -5.78 9.93
CA ALA A 147 -23.54 -5.78 10.55
C ALA A 147 -24.19 -7.18 10.64
N THR A 148 -23.55 -8.22 10.08
CA THR A 148 -24.05 -9.61 10.04
C THR A 148 -23.25 -10.48 11.01
#